data_AF-A0A9P5ATC0-F1
#
_entry.id   AF-A0A9P5ATC0-F1
#
_cell.length_a   1.000
_cell.length_b   1.000
_cell.length_c   1.000
_cell.angle_alpha   90.00
_cell.angle_beta   90.00
_cell.angle_gamma   90.00
#
_symmetry.space_group_name_H-M   'P 1'
#
loop_
_entity.id
_entity.type
_entity.pdbx_description
1 polymer ?
#
loop_
_entity_poly.entity_id
_entity_poly.type
_entity_poly.pdbx_seq_one_letter_code
_entity_poly.pdbx_strand_id
1 'polypeptide(L)'
;MSLASALTARLGQMFRDPPRALVRLGIFAAFSSLLILVAWKGSSSLSDGWTPPVREAELKNISDRANAFAENPIKAPYKTTFWEVGQRSRQLSQWLSKSDKLDPSSKVGRDLLDITEITAQQLFPFLKNSPRNPGSKTPLSDLRHSFDRGSRGIVIPVGGGGQSVRFAGHLIVSLRKVLRCELPIQIVYAGEDDLPKKDRDRISKLDGASDIEFLDIFTVFDDTTLKLKDGGWAIKAFALLGSHFEEAVLLDADAVFIQKPENLFAQRAYIEKGALLFHDRLLWQHAFRERHDWWKDQIKQPSAEMNKSLVWTEDYAEECDSGVVVLNKARVSTLVGLLHVAWQNTYDVREEVTYRLGHGDKESWWLGLELGGSSYEFEAHYGSMLGWGEGDKGNVTKVCSFVIAHTDEKDKLLWYNGSLLKNKRVDPDGYEVPEYWMMDGKWHKGRTKDDMSCMTDTAARELTTGEKRVLRESIDAAKKVDKALKTIE
;
A
#
# COMPACT_ATOMS: atom_id res chain seq x y z
N MET A 1 -22.61 -79.73 20.35
CA MET A 1 -22.13 -78.73 19.38
C MET A 1 -21.32 -77.69 20.15
N SER A 2 -20.04 -77.51 19.81
CA SER A 2 -19.11 -76.65 20.56
C SER A 2 -19.47 -75.16 20.41
N LEU A 3 -19.35 -74.39 21.50
CA LEU A 3 -19.54 -72.93 21.56
C LEU A 3 -18.79 -72.16 20.46
N ALA A 4 -17.69 -72.72 19.95
CA ALA A 4 -16.91 -72.12 18.86
C ALA A 4 -17.68 -72.04 17.53
N SER A 5 -18.60 -72.99 17.27
CA SER A 5 -19.42 -73.01 16.04
C SER A 5 -20.56 -71.99 16.05
N ALA A 6 -21.07 -71.62 17.24
CA ALA A 6 -22.12 -70.62 17.37
C ALA A 6 -21.57 -69.17 17.27
N LEU A 7 -20.31 -68.96 17.67
CA LEU A 7 -19.66 -67.65 17.62
C LEU A 7 -19.28 -67.26 16.19
N THR A 8 -18.77 -68.21 15.39
CA THR A 8 -18.39 -67.98 13.99
C THR A 8 -19.61 -67.71 13.10
N ALA A 9 -20.74 -68.38 13.35
CA ALA A 9 -21.99 -68.12 12.65
C ALA A 9 -22.56 -66.71 12.94
N ARG A 10 -22.50 -66.25 14.21
CA ARG A 10 -22.93 -64.89 14.59
C ARG A 10 -22.03 -63.78 14.04
N LEU A 11 -20.71 -63.99 14.01
CA LEU A 11 -19.77 -63.04 13.41
C LEU A 11 -19.96 -62.92 11.90
N GLY A 12 -20.19 -64.03 11.19
CA GLY A 12 -20.47 -64.02 9.75
C GLY A 12 -21.75 -63.26 9.37
N GLN A 13 -22.78 -63.29 10.24
CA GLN A 13 -24.04 -62.58 10.01
C GLN A 13 -23.92 -61.05 10.23
N MET A 14 -23.05 -60.61 11.15
CA MET A 14 -22.72 -59.20 11.36
C MET A 14 -22.02 -58.52 10.18
N PHE A 15 -21.29 -59.28 9.34
CA PHE A 15 -20.64 -58.75 8.14
C PHE A 15 -21.58 -58.64 6.93
N ARG A 16 -22.65 -59.45 6.87
CA ARG A 16 -23.63 -59.38 5.78
C ARG A 16 -24.69 -58.30 5.99
N ASP A 17 -25.12 -58.07 7.23
CA ASP A 17 -26.07 -57.01 7.61
C ASP A 17 -25.57 -56.26 8.85
N PRO A 18 -24.69 -55.24 8.69
CA PRO A 18 -24.20 -54.49 9.84
C PRO A 18 -25.36 -53.73 10.51
N PRO A 19 -25.49 -53.81 11.85
CA PRO A 19 -26.47 -53.03 12.60
C PRO A 19 -26.39 -51.54 12.22
N ARG A 20 -27.55 -50.88 12.04
CA ARG A 20 -27.62 -49.44 11.66
C ARG A 20 -26.75 -48.53 12.54
N ALA A 21 -26.51 -48.92 13.79
CA ALA A 21 -25.59 -48.22 14.70
C ALA A 21 -24.11 -48.26 14.24
N LEU A 22 -23.63 -49.40 13.73
CA LEU A 22 -22.25 -49.54 13.21
C LEU A 22 -22.06 -48.79 11.90
N VAL A 23 -23.07 -48.78 11.03
CA VAL A 23 -23.06 -47.95 9.80
C VAL A 23 -23.03 -46.46 10.15
N ARG A 24 -23.83 -46.02 11.14
CA ARG A 24 -23.83 -44.62 11.62
C ARG A 24 -22.49 -44.24 12.27
N LEU A 25 -21.86 -45.12 13.03
CA LEU A 25 -20.52 -44.93 13.59
C LEU A 25 -19.45 -44.82 12.50
N GLY A 26 -19.52 -45.65 11.46
CA GLY A 26 -18.62 -45.56 10.31
C GLY A 26 -18.77 -44.25 9.54
N ILE A 27 -20.01 -43.79 9.30
CA ILE A 27 -20.29 -42.51 8.65
C ILE A 27 -19.80 -41.34 9.53
N PHE A 28 -20.02 -41.40 10.84
CA PHE A 28 -19.56 -40.36 11.76
C PHE A 28 -18.03 -40.29 11.82
N ALA A 29 -17.35 -41.45 11.89
CA ALA A 29 -15.90 -41.52 11.84
C ALA A 29 -15.34 -40.99 10.50
N ALA A 30 -15.98 -41.32 9.37
CA ALA A 30 -15.58 -40.80 8.06
C ALA A 30 -15.80 -39.28 7.96
N PHE A 31 -16.91 -38.75 8.46
CA PHE A 31 -17.17 -37.31 8.52
C PHE A 31 -16.21 -36.58 9.44
N SER A 32 -15.88 -37.14 10.62
CA SER A 32 -14.87 -36.59 11.53
C SER A 32 -13.49 -36.60 10.90
N SER A 33 -13.13 -37.67 10.18
CA SER A 33 -11.86 -37.77 9.45
C SER A 33 -11.77 -36.74 8.33
N LEU A 34 -12.87 -36.53 7.59
CA LEU A 34 -12.97 -35.53 6.53
C LEU A 34 -12.93 -34.11 7.09
N LEU A 35 -13.61 -33.84 8.22
CA LEU A 35 -13.54 -32.55 8.94
C LEU A 35 -12.13 -32.27 9.47
N ILE A 36 -11.43 -33.29 9.98
CA ILE A 36 -10.02 -33.16 10.38
C ILE A 36 -9.14 -32.89 9.17
N LEU A 37 -9.33 -33.58 8.04
CA LEU A 37 -8.57 -33.35 6.81
C LEU A 37 -8.87 -31.97 6.18
N VAL A 38 -10.10 -31.49 6.25
CA VAL A 38 -10.50 -30.15 5.76
C VAL A 38 -10.00 -29.06 6.70
N ALA A 39 -10.04 -29.28 8.02
CA ALA A 39 -9.41 -28.39 9.00
C ALA A 39 -7.89 -28.36 8.83
N TRP A 40 -7.26 -29.50 8.50
CA TRP A 40 -5.81 -29.60 8.30
C TRP A 40 -5.35 -29.01 6.95
N LYS A 41 -6.15 -29.13 5.89
CA LYS A 41 -5.93 -28.40 4.62
C LYS A 41 -6.27 -26.91 4.72
N GLY A 42 -7.16 -26.52 5.63
CA GLY A 42 -7.53 -25.13 5.93
C GLY A 42 -6.62 -24.45 6.96
N SER A 43 -5.76 -25.20 7.64
CA SER A 43 -4.78 -24.69 8.61
C SER A 43 -3.35 -24.81 8.08
N SER A 44 -3.03 -24.12 7.00
CA SER A 44 -1.64 -23.93 6.56
C SER A 44 -0.92 -22.78 7.29
N SER A 45 -1.42 -22.33 8.46
CA SER A 45 -0.84 -21.21 9.22
C SER A 45 -0.41 -21.55 10.66
N LEU A 46 -0.19 -22.82 10.99
CA LEU A 46 0.49 -23.20 12.23
C LEU A 46 1.67 -24.11 11.90
N SER A 47 2.64 -23.57 11.14
CA SER A 47 4.01 -23.97 11.43
C SER A 47 4.38 -23.26 12.72
N ASP A 48 4.40 -24.01 13.82
CA ASP A 48 5.31 -23.67 14.92
C ASP A 48 6.71 -23.73 14.30
N GLY A 49 7.14 -22.57 13.79
CA GLY A 49 8.39 -22.41 13.10
C GLY A 49 9.52 -22.48 14.11
N TRP A 50 9.84 -23.70 14.55
CA TRP A 50 11.08 -23.97 15.25
C TRP A 50 12.23 -23.64 14.29
N THR A 51 12.67 -22.39 14.33
CA THR A 51 13.94 -21.97 13.76
C THR A 51 15.03 -22.40 14.73
N PRO A 52 16.03 -23.17 14.30
CA PRO A 52 17.14 -23.51 15.16
C PRO A 52 17.77 -22.21 15.71
N PRO A 53 18.25 -22.21 16.97
CA PRO A 53 18.86 -21.03 17.56
C PRO A 53 20.01 -20.56 16.67
N VAL A 54 20.09 -19.24 16.43
CA VAL A 54 21.22 -18.62 15.73
C VAL A 54 22.49 -19.06 16.44
N ARG A 55 23.30 -19.87 15.76
CA ARG A 55 24.54 -20.40 16.33
C ARG A 55 25.54 -19.25 16.44
N GLU A 56 26.46 -19.32 17.40
CA GLU A 56 27.50 -18.27 17.56
C GLU A 56 28.29 -18.00 16.27
N ALA A 57 28.55 -19.04 15.47
CA ALA A 57 29.21 -18.90 14.17
C ALA A 57 28.38 -18.10 13.14
N GLU A 58 27.04 -18.23 13.20
CA GLU A 58 26.14 -17.47 12.33
C GLU A 58 26.04 -16.01 12.79
N LEU A 59 25.94 -15.78 14.10
CA LEU A 59 25.99 -14.43 14.66
C LEU A 59 27.30 -13.72 14.30
N LYS A 60 28.42 -14.44 14.34
CA LYS A 60 29.72 -13.91 13.90
C LYS A 60 29.68 -13.49 12.42
N ASN A 61 29.13 -14.31 11.53
CA ASN A 61 29.00 -13.96 10.11
C ASN A 61 28.10 -12.73 9.89
N ILE A 62 26.99 -12.64 10.61
CA ILE A 62 26.10 -11.46 10.60
C ILE A 62 26.87 -10.22 11.07
N SER A 63 27.62 -10.32 12.17
CA SER A 63 28.44 -9.22 12.69
C SER A 63 29.54 -8.80 11.71
N ASP A 64 30.26 -9.75 11.10
CA ASP A 64 31.31 -9.46 10.12
C ASP A 64 30.72 -8.73 8.90
N ARG A 65 29.52 -9.13 8.44
CA ARG A 65 28.80 -8.47 7.35
C ARG A 65 28.35 -7.06 7.73
N ALA A 66 27.79 -6.87 8.92
CA ALA A 66 27.35 -5.56 9.39
C ALA A 66 28.54 -4.59 9.56
N ASN A 67 29.68 -5.09 10.05
CA ASN A 67 30.92 -4.32 10.11
C ASN A 67 31.38 -3.87 8.72
N ALA A 68 31.34 -4.76 7.71
CA ALA A 68 31.67 -4.39 6.34
C ALA A 68 30.74 -3.29 5.78
N PHE A 69 29.45 -3.29 6.17
CA PHE A 69 28.52 -2.21 5.82
C PHE A 69 28.87 -0.89 6.51
N ALA A 70 29.28 -0.93 7.77
CA ALA A 70 29.70 0.24 8.53
C ALA A 70 30.99 0.87 7.97
N GLU A 71 31.94 0.04 7.53
CA GLU A 71 33.19 0.47 6.89
C GLU A 71 32.96 1.07 5.49
N ASN A 72 31.86 0.71 4.84
CA ASN A 72 31.50 1.16 3.49
C ASN A 72 30.10 1.81 3.51
N PRO A 73 29.93 3.01 4.10
CA PRO A 73 28.62 3.65 4.18
C PRO A 73 28.11 4.09 2.79
N ILE A 74 26.80 4.01 2.59
CA ILE A 74 26.13 4.57 1.41
C ILE A 74 26.22 6.11 1.48
N LYS A 75 26.73 6.73 0.43
CA LYS A 75 26.94 8.17 0.33
C LYS A 75 26.76 8.64 -1.11
N ALA A 76 26.52 9.93 -1.29
CA ALA A 76 26.44 10.54 -2.61
C ALA A 76 27.75 10.31 -3.42
N PRO A 77 27.67 10.18 -4.76
CA PRO A 77 26.45 10.17 -5.57
C PRO A 77 25.63 8.88 -5.38
N TYR A 78 24.31 9.03 -5.22
CA TYR A 78 23.38 7.93 -4.98
C TYR A 78 22.95 7.17 -6.24
N LYS A 79 23.10 7.74 -7.45
CA LYS A 79 22.57 7.16 -8.71
C LYS A 79 22.90 5.68 -8.92
N THR A 80 24.06 5.20 -8.48
CA THR A 80 24.48 3.79 -8.67
C THR A 80 24.31 2.90 -7.44
N THR A 81 23.71 3.41 -6.36
CA THR A 81 23.67 2.75 -5.05
C THR A 81 22.36 2.01 -4.74
N PHE A 82 21.32 2.19 -5.55
CA PHE A 82 19.98 1.66 -5.28
C PHE A 82 19.97 0.12 -5.18
N TRP A 83 20.67 -0.56 -6.09
CA TRP A 83 20.84 -2.02 -6.00
C TRP A 83 21.47 -2.44 -4.67
N GLU A 84 22.52 -1.74 -4.25
CA GLU A 84 23.23 -2.05 -3.01
C GLU A 84 22.35 -1.80 -1.79
N VAL A 85 21.65 -0.66 -1.73
CA VAL A 85 20.67 -0.37 -0.67
C VAL A 85 19.59 -1.45 -0.62
N GLY A 86 19.11 -1.91 -1.78
CA GLY A 86 18.21 -3.06 -1.89
C GLY A 86 18.78 -4.35 -1.29
N GLN A 87 20.03 -4.71 -1.63
CA GLN A 87 20.67 -5.90 -1.07
C GLN A 87 20.87 -5.80 0.44
N ARG A 88 21.29 -4.63 0.95
CA ARG A 88 21.42 -4.38 2.39
C ARG A 88 20.06 -4.45 3.08
N SER A 89 19.00 -3.97 2.43
CA SER A 89 17.61 -4.05 2.92
C SER A 89 17.12 -5.50 3.03
N ARG A 90 17.39 -6.34 2.01
CA ARG A 90 17.07 -7.78 2.05
C ARG A 90 17.76 -8.47 3.23
N GLN A 91 19.02 -8.11 3.52
CA GLN A 91 19.74 -8.64 4.68
C GLN A 91 19.18 -8.14 5.99
N LEU A 92 18.87 -6.85 6.10
CA LEU A 92 18.22 -6.27 7.26
C LEU A 92 16.89 -6.97 7.56
N SER A 93 16.05 -7.22 6.55
CA SER A 93 14.80 -7.97 6.70
C SER A 93 15.02 -9.37 7.26
N GLN A 94 16.08 -10.07 6.84
CA GLN A 94 16.42 -11.40 7.35
C GLN A 94 16.90 -11.36 8.80
N TRP A 95 17.74 -10.37 9.16
CA TRP A 95 18.26 -10.21 10.51
C TRP A 95 17.16 -9.81 11.48
N LEU A 96 16.29 -8.88 11.09
CA LEU A 96 15.12 -8.47 11.87
C LEU A 96 14.17 -9.63 12.12
N SER A 97 13.84 -10.42 11.08
CA SER A 97 12.98 -11.61 11.22
C SER A 97 13.56 -12.68 12.14
N LYS A 98 14.89 -12.75 12.26
CA LYS A 98 15.57 -13.66 13.20
C LYS A 98 15.58 -13.08 14.60
N SER A 99 15.87 -11.78 14.74
CA SER A 99 15.87 -11.06 16.01
C SER A 99 14.51 -11.18 16.72
N ASP A 100 13.41 -11.02 15.98
CA ASP A 100 12.03 -11.14 16.49
C ASP A 100 11.69 -12.51 17.10
N LYS A 101 12.46 -13.56 16.77
CA LYS A 101 12.25 -14.93 17.26
C LYS A 101 13.14 -15.29 18.44
N LEU A 102 14.08 -14.43 18.81
CA LEU A 102 15.02 -14.68 19.90
C LEU A 102 14.56 -13.95 21.17
N ASP A 103 14.91 -14.52 22.33
CA ASP A 103 14.76 -13.84 23.60
C ASP A 103 15.72 -12.64 23.66
N PRO A 104 15.22 -11.38 23.72
CA PRO A 104 16.06 -10.19 23.77
C PRO A 104 16.86 -10.09 25.09
N SER A 105 16.57 -10.91 26.10
CA SER A 105 17.37 -11.02 27.33
C SER A 105 18.52 -12.04 27.23
N SER A 106 18.58 -12.83 26.15
CA SER A 106 19.73 -13.68 25.87
C SER A 106 20.88 -12.86 25.28
N LYS A 107 22.13 -13.31 25.46
CA LYS A 107 23.31 -12.64 24.86
C LYS A 107 23.18 -12.56 23.33
N VAL A 108 22.86 -13.68 22.69
CA VAL A 108 22.70 -13.76 21.23
C VAL A 108 21.55 -12.88 20.73
N GLY A 109 20.42 -12.84 21.47
CA GLY A 109 19.29 -11.98 21.16
C GLY A 109 19.63 -10.50 21.23
N ARG A 110 20.33 -10.07 22.29
CA ARG A 110 20.85 -8.69 22.41
C ARG A 110 21.80 -8.34 21.29
N ASP A 111 22.81 -9.17 21.06
CA ASP A 111 23.84 -8.91 20.06
C ASP A 111 23.22 -8.81 18.66
N LEU A 112 22.25 -9.68 18.31
CA LEU A 112 21.57 -9.61 17.02
C LEU A 112 20.64 -8.39 16.91
N LEU A 113 19.93 -8.03 17.98
CA LEU A 113 19.11 -6.82 18.01
C LEU A 113 19.99 -5.57 17.78
N ASP A 114 21.09 -5.44 18.51
CA ASP A 114 22.02 -4.33 18.40
C ASP A 114 22.60 -4.22 16.97
N ILE A 115 23.05 -5.34 16.39
CA ILE A 115 23.54 -5.37 15.01
C ILE A 115 22.46 -4.93 14.01
N THR A 116 21.22 -5.41 14.20
CA THR A 116 20.09 -5.10 13.33
C THR A 116 19.74 -3.61 13.41
N GLU A 117 19.67 -3.05 14.61
CA GLU A 117 19.38 -1.63 14.87
C GLU A 117 20.47 -0.71 14.32
N ILE A 118 21.74 -1.05 14.53
CA ILE A 118 22.86 -0.27 14.00
C ILE A 118 22.83 -0.28 12.46
N THR A 119 22.60 -1.45 11.86
CA THR A 119 22.52 -1.59 10.39
C THR A 119 21.34 -0.79 9.83
N ALA A 120 20.17 -0.86 10.47
CA ALA A 120 19.00 -0.08 10.06
C ALA A 120 19.28 1.43 10.09
N GLN A 121 19.89 1.93 11.16
CA GLN A 121 20.25 3.35 11.29
C GLN A 121 21.32 3.79 10.27
N GLN A 122 22.26 2.91 9.91
CA GLN A 122 23.26 3.21 8.88
C GLN A 122 22.65 3.25 7.49
N LEU A 123 21.74 2.33 7.18
CA LEU A 123 21.08 2.23 5.89
C LEU A 123 20.01 3.30 5.71
N PHE A 124 19.29 3.63 6.78
CA PHE A 124 18.17 4.57 6.83
C PHE A 124 18.41 5.63 7.91
N PRO A 125 19.25 6.66 7.62
CA PRO A 125 19.66 7.64 8.62
C PRO A 125 18.52 8.44 9.26
N PHE A 126 17.37 8.54 8.59
CA PHE A 126 16.18 9.20 9.14
C PHE A 126 15.55 8.49 10.34
N LEU A 127 15.96 7.25 10.65
CA LEU A 127 15.61 6.58 11.90
C LEU A 127 16.40 7.14 13.10
N LYS A 128 17.55 7.77 12.86
CA LYS A 128 18.35 8.39 13.93
C LYS A 128 17.64 9.63 14.45
N ASN A 129 17.88 9.94 15.72
CA ASN A 129 17.40 11.17 16.37
C ASN A 129 15.88 11.39 16.28
N SER A 130 15.09 10.32 16.28
CA SER A 130 13.62 10.44 16.32
C SER A 130 13.20 11.36 17.47
N PRO A 131 12.45 12.44 17.18
CA PRO A 131 11.97 13.35 18.22
C PRO A 131 11.03 12.68 19.23
N ARG A 132 10.38 11.57 18.83
CA ARG A 132 9.50 10.78 19.69
C ARG A 132 10.26 10.14 20.85
N ASN A 133 11.45 9.58 20.58
CA ASN A 133 12.30 8.92 21.57
C ASN A 133 13.77 9.37 21.43
N PRO A 134 14.12 10.59 21.87
CA PRO A 134 15.47 11.12 21.70
C PRO A 134 16.53 10.25 22.40
N GLY A 135 17.61 9.93 21.68
CA GLY A 135 18.74 9.17 22.21
C GLY A 135 18.54 7.65 22.30
N SER A 136 17.41 7.12 21.84
CA SER A 136 17.17 5.68 21.75
C SER A 136 18.28 4.96 20.99
N LYS A 137 18.65 3.77 21.48
CA LYS A 137 19.60 2.87 20.80
C LYS A 137 18.91 1.91 19.83
N THR A 138 17.60 1.79 19.93
CA THR A 138 16.77 0.86 19.15
C THR A 138 15.64 1.57 18.41
N PRO A 139 15.92 2.62 17.61
CA PRO A 139 14.88 3.44 17.00
C PRO A 139 14.02 2.69 15.98
N LEU A 140 14.51 1.61 15.34
CA LEU A 140 13.67 0.80 14.47
C LEU A 140 12.62 0.04 15.29
N SER A 141 13.03 -0.57 16.40
CA SER A 141 12.10 -1.22 17.33
C SER A 141 11.11 -0.24 17.93
N ASP A 142 11.55 0.97 18.29
CA ASP A 142 10.66 2.02 18.81
C ASP A 142 9.59 2.43 17.79
N LEU A 143 9.99 2.61 16.52
CA LEU A 143 9.04 2.89 15.44
C LEU A 143 8.03 1.74 15.29
N ARG A 144 8.50 0.49 15.30
CA ARG A 144 7.63 -0.70 15.22
C ARG A 144 6.68 -0.83 16.41
N HIS A 145 7.14 -0.51 17.62
CA HIS A 145 6.31 -0.52 18.83
C HIS A 145 5.27 0.60 18.84
N SER A 146 5.42 1.62 17.99
CA SER A 146 4.40 2.65 17.82
C SER A 146 3.23 2.23 16.92
N PHE A 147 3.29 1.04 16.32
CA PHE A 147 2.18 0.50 15.54
C PHE A 147 1.22 -0.29 16.45
N ASP A 148 -0.07 0.00 16.33
CA ASP A 148 -1.11 -0.70 17.06
C ASP A 148 -1.39 -2.05 16.41
N ARG A 149 -1.21 -3.14 17.17
CA ARG A 149 -1.35 -4.50 16.64
C ARG A 149 -2.75 -4.77 16.08
N GLY A 150 -2.81 -5.27 14.86
CA GLY A 150 -4.05 -5.60 14.14
C GLY A 150 -4.86 -4.38 13.69
N SER A 151 -4.32 -3.18 13.83
CA SER A 151 -5.02 -1.96 13.42
C SER A 151 -5.05 -1.79 11.91
N ARG A 152 -6.17 -1.27 11.41
CA ARG A 152 -6.38 -0.86 10.02
C ARG A 152 -6.79 0.59 9.98
N GLY A 153 -6.23 1.38 9.07
CA GLY A 153 -6.61 2.77 8.94
C GLY A 153 -6.21 3.43 7.63
N ILE A 154 -6.71 4.65 7.47
CA ILE A 154 -6.48 5.51 6.32
C ILE A 154 -5.51 6.61 6.74
N VAL A 155 -4.50 6.86 5.91
CA VAL A 155 -3.50 7.91 6.10
C VAL A 155 -3.62 8.90 4.97
N ILE A 156 -3.85 10.18 5.28
CA ILE A 156 -4.01 11.25 4.28
C ILE A 156 -2.97 12.33 4.56
N PRO A 157 -1.92 12.47 3.74
CA PRO A 157 -1.04 13.62 3.83
C PRO A 157 -1.78 14.89 3.41
N VAL A 158 -1.82 15.90 4.28
CA VAL A 158 -2.50 17.17 4.00
C VAL A 158 -1.58 18.32 4.41
N GLY A 159 -1.30 19.20 3.47
CA GLY A 159 -0.37 20.31 3.66
C GLY A 159 -0.30 21.22 2.42
N GLY A 160 0.51 22.26 2.46
CA GLY A 160 0.79 23.12 1.31
C GLY A 160 -0.34 24.06 0.88
N GLY A 161 -1.35 24.28 1.73
CA GLY A 161 -2.36 25.33 1.56
C GLY A 161 -3.80 24.85 1.38
N GLY A 162 -4.68 25.82 1.08
CA GLY A 162 -6.14 25.64 1.17
C GLY A 162 -6.76 24.63 0.19
N GLN A 163 -6.11 24.33 -0.94
CA GLN A 163 -6.61 23.32 -1.88
C GLN A 163 -6.54 21.91 -1.28
N SER A 164 -5.42 21.56 -0.63
CA SER A 164 -5.27 20.26 0.04
C SER A 164 -6.30 20.09 1.15
N VAL A 165 -6.54 21.14 1.96
CA VAL A 165 -7.59 21.16 2.99
C VAL A 165 -8.97 20.92 2.39
N ARG A 166 -9.27 21.60 1.27
CA ARG A 166 -10.54 21.45 0.56
C ARG A 166 -10.77 20.01 0.10
N PHE A 167 -9.81 19.44 -0.62
CA PHE A 167 -9.97 18.09 -1.16
C PHE A 167 -9.94 17.01 -0.08
N ALA A 168 -9.10 17.15 0.95
CA ALA A 168 -9.15 16.25 2.11
C ALA A 168 -10.54 16.27 2.76
N GLY A 169 -11.17 17.45 2.89
CA GLY A 169 -12.55 17.57 3.34
C GLY A 169 -13.55 16.87 2.42
N HIS A 170 -13.41 17.00 1.10
CA HIS A 170 -14.27 16.28 0.13
C HIS A 170 -14.15 14.77 0.30
N LEU A 171 -12.93 14.26 0.39
CA LEU A 171 -12.64 12.84 0.56
C LEU A 171 -13.24 12.34 1.88
N ILE A 172 -12.89 12.95 3.02
CA ILE A 172 -13.33 12.52 4.36
C ILE A 172 -14.85 12.47 4.47
N VAL A 173 -15.54 13.54 4.07
CA VAL A 173 -17.00 13.61 4.17
C VAL A 173 -17.66 12.61 3.22
N SER A 174 -17.10 12.38 2.02
CA SER A 174 -17.61 11.36 1.10
C SER A 174 -17.45 9.95 1.68
N LEU A 175 -16.28 9.63 2.24
CA LEU A 175 -16.02 8.33 2.89
C LEU A 175 -17.01 8.10 4.04
N ARG A 176 -17.22 9.09 4.89
CA ARG A 176 -18.03 8.95 6.12
C ARG A 176 -19.53 9.01 5.86
N LYS A 177 -19.99 9.94 5.01
CA LYS A 177 -21.43 10.23 4.84
C LYS A 177 -22.06 9.46 3.67
N VAL A 178 -21.31 9.21 2.61
CA VAL A 178 -21.80 8.53 1.40
C VAL A 178 -21.48 7.04 1.49
N LEU A 179 -20.19 6.71 1.64
CA LEU A 179 -19.75 5.32 1.61
C LEU A 179 -19.91 4.60 2.95
N ARG A 180 -20.11 5.32 4.06
CA ARG A 180 -20.20 4.75 5.42
C ARG A 180 -18.95 3.91 5.75
N CYS A 181 -17.79 4.46 5.43
CA CYS A 181 -16.49 3.92 5.82
C CYS A 181 -16.25 4.21 7.30
N GLU A 182 -15.86 3.18 8.06
CA GLU A 182 -15.64 3.25 9.51
C GLU A 182 -14.15 3.14 9.87
N LEU A 183 -13.27 2.96 8.89
CA LEU A 183 -11.82 2.94 9.14
C LEU A 183 -11.38 4.26 9.80
N PRO A 184 -10.56 4.21 10.87
CA PRO A 184 -9.96 5.41 11.45
C PRO A 184 -9.13 6.14 10.39
N ILE A 185 -9.17 7.47 10.42
CA ILE A 185 -8.45 8.34 9.49
C ILE A 185 -7.44 9.17 10.28
N GLN A 186 -6.18 9.11 9.88
CA GLN A 186 -5.11 9.96 10.38
C GLN A 186 -4.64 10.89 9.27
N ILE A 187 -4.80 12.19 9.49
CA ILE A 187 -4.19 13.23 8.66
C ILE A 187 -2.75 13.44 9.13
N VAL A 188 -1.81 13.40 8.19
CA VAL A 188 -0.39 13.64 8.47
C VAL A 188 0.07 14.92 7.79
N TYR A 189 0.83 15.75 8.50
CA TYR A 189 1.29 17.06 8.03
C TYR A 189 2.70 17.38 8.54
N ALA A 190 3.38 18.36 7.92
CA ALA A 190 4.77 18.74 8.22
C ALA A 190 4.87 20.06 9.02
N GLY A 191 4.44 20.02 10.29
CA GLY A 191 4.49 21.16 11.22
C GLY A 191 3.40 22.21 11.02
N GLU A 192 3.34 23.17 11.96
CA GLU A 192 2.30 24.21 11.99
C GLU A 192 2.25 25.11 10.75
N ASP A 193 3.37 25.29 10.06
CA ASP A 193 3.39 26.10 8.83
C ASP A 193 2.79 25.37 7.62
N ASP A 194 2.76 24.04 7.65
CA ASP A 194 2.24 23.21 6.56
C ASP A 194 0.73 23.01 6.67
N LEU A 195 0.26 22.68 7.88
CA LEU A 195 -1.17 22.58 8.21
C LEU A 195 -1.44 23.24 9.57
N PRO A 196 -1.67 24.57 9.59
CA PRO A 196 -1.87 25.31 10.83
C PRO A 196 -3.08 24.81 11.62
N LYS A 197 -3.03 24.96 12.95
CA LYS A 197 -4.16 24.59 13.83
C LYS A 197 -5.54 25.06 13.34
N LYS A 198 -5.64 26.28 12.77
CA LYS A 198 -6.91 26.79 12.23
C LYS A 198 -7.50 25.87 11.14
N ASP A 199 -6.66 25.30 10.28
CA ASP A 199 -7.08 24.45 9.18
C ASP A 199 -7.40 23.04 9.68
N ARG A 200 -6.66 22.54 10.68
CA ARG A 200 -7.01 21.32 11.41
C ARG A 200 -8.37 21.42 12.10
N ASP A 201 -8.63 22.55 12.77
CA ASP A 201 -9.92 22.86 13.41
C ASP A 201 -11.06 23.01 12.38
N ARG A 202 -10.77 23.53 11.17
CA ARG A 202 -11.75 23.62 10.07
C ARG A 202 -12.14 22.23 9.57
N ILE A 203 -11.17 21.32 9.40
CA ILE A 203 -11.43 19.95 8.98
C ILE A 203 -12.24 19.20 10.04
N SER A 204 -11.84 19.26 11.31
CA SER A 204 -12.51 18.51 12.39
C SER A 204 -13.96 18.95 12.66
N LYS A 205 -14.34 20.16 12.22
CA LYS A 205 -15.71 20.69 12.29
C LYS A 205 -16.59 20.28 11.10
N LEU A 206 -16.04 19.63 10.06
CA LEU A 206 -16.84 19.14 8.95
C LEU A 206 -17.78 18.00 9.41
N ASP A 207 -18.96 17.92 8.81
CA ASP A 207 -19.93 16.87 9.13
C ASP A 207 -19.37 15.48 8.82
N GLY A 208 -19.18 14.66 9.85
CA GLY A 208 -18.59 13.32 9.75
C GLY A 208 -17.07 13.26 9.89
N ALA A 209 -16.39 14.37 10.22
CA ALA A 209 -14.95 14.43 10.40
C ALA A 209 -14.53 14.66 11.88
N SER A 210 -15.38 14.29 12.84
CA SER A 210 -15.10 14.51 14.26
C SER A 210 -14.09 13.52 14.86
N ASP A 211 -13.83 12.40 14.18
CA ASP A 211 -12.96 11.29 14.59
C ASP A 211 -11.60 11.30 13.89
N ILE A 212 -11.21 12.43 13.29
CA ILE A 212 -9.94 12.56 12.56
C ILE A 212 -8.79 12.83 13.51
N GLU A 213 -7.76 11.99 13.42
CA GLU A 213 -6.49 12.20 14.11
C GLU A 213 -5.53 13.06 13.28
N PHE A 214 -4.74 13.88 13.95
CA PHE A 214 -3.74 14.73 13.30
C PHE A 214 -2.35 14.38 13.83
N LEU A 215 -1.45 13.93 12.94
CA LEU A 215 -0.07 13.62 13.26
C LEU A 215 0.86 14.65 12.60
N ASP A 216 1.56 15.44 13.42
CA ASP A 216 2.70 16.21 12.94
C ASP A 216 3.87 15.24 12.74
N ILE A 217 4.30 15.06 11.49
CA ILE A 217 5.33 14.09 11.13
C ILE A 217 6.69 14.45 11.74
N PHE A 218 6.92 15.72 12.10
CA PHE A 218 8.13 16.17 12.78
C PHE A 218 8.24 15.68 14.22
N THR A 219 7.15 15.19 14.79
CA THR A 219 7.20 14.48 16.08
C THR A 219 7.77 13.07 15.95
N VAL A 220 7.88 12.54 14.73
CA VAL A 220 8.33 11.17 14.45
C VAL A 220 9.73 11.15 13.84
N PHE A 221 9.95 12.01 12.85
CA PHE A 221 11.21 12.09 12.11
C PHE A 221 11.82 13.48 12.21
N ASP A 222 13.14 13.54 12.41
CA ASP A 222 13.90 14.78 12.36
C ASP A 222 13.96 15.30 10.92
N ASP A 223 13.40 16.49 10.68
CA ASP A 223 13.32 17.08 9.33
C ASP A 223 14.60 17.77 8.87
N THR A 224 15.64 17.83 9.72
CA THR A 224 16.89 18.53 9.42
C THR A 224 17.46 18.16 8.04
N THR A 225 17.40 16.87 7.68
CA THR A 225 17.86 16.33 6.39
C THR A 225 16.73 15.93 5.44
N LEU A 226 15.50 15.73 5.93
CA LEU A 226 14.40 15.25 5.09
C LEU A 226 13.75 16.35 4.27
N LYS A 227 13.67 17.58 4.79
CA LYS A 227 13.03 18.74 4.12
C LYS A 227 11.62 18.41 3.64
N LEU A 228 10.77 17.82 4.48
CA LEU A 228 9.44 17.33 4.10
C LEU A 228 8.45 18.45 3.87
N LYS A 229 8.52 19.55 4.63
CA LYS A 229 7.65 20.73 4.46
C LYS A 229 7.67 21.24 3.02
N ASP A 230 8.87 21.38 2.45
CA ASP A 230 9.07 21.84 1.08
C ASP A 230 9.28 20.67 0.09
N GLY A 231 9.09 19.43 0.54
CA GLY A 231 9.37 18.20 -0.20
C GLY A 231 8.22 17.71 -1.09
N GLY A 232 7.08 18.40 -1.07
CA GLY A 232 5.89 18.05 -1.85
C GLY A 232 5.43 16.62 -1.55
N TRP A 233 5.53 15.73 -2.53
CA TRP A 233 5.09 14.33 -2.38
C TRP A 233 5.94 13.49 -1.43
N ALA A 234 7.15 13.94 -1.06
CA ALA A 234 8.07 13.17 -0.23
C ALA A 234 7.45 12.74 1.10
N ILE A 235 6.56 13.56 1.68
CA ILE A 235 5.87 13.27 2.93
C ILE A 235 5.04 11.98 2.89
N LYS A 236 4.56 11.53 1.71
CA LYS A 236 3.71 10.34 1.56
C LYS A 236 4.30 9.08 2.18
N ALA A 237 5.58 8.79 1.87
CA ALA A 237 6.28 7.63 2.40
C ALA A 237 6.46 7.72 3.93
N PHE A 238 6.80 8.89 4.44
CA PHE A 238 6.98 9.13 5.88
C PHE A 238 5.65 9.13 6.63
N ALA A 239 4.57 9.62 6.03
CA ALA A 239 3.23 9.57 6.60
C ALA A 239 2.75 8.14 6.79
N LEU A 240 2.92 7.30 5.77
CA LEU A 240 2.58 5.88 5.88
C LEU A 240 3.46 5.19 6.92
N LEU A 241 4.76 5.45 6.90
CA LEU A 241 5.72 4.84 7.83
C LEU A 241 5.47 5.25 9.29
N GLY A 242 5.24 6.54 9.55
CA GLY A 242 5.09 7.12 10.89
C GLY A 242 3.69 7.01 11.50
N SER A 243 2.67 6.68 10.70
CA SER A 243 1.31 6.40 11.19
C SER A 243 1.29 5.18 12.12
N HIS A 244 0.33 5.14 13.03
CA HIS A 244 0.23 4.07 14.03
C HIS A 244 -0.44 2.79 13.49
N PHE A 245 -1.00 2.80 12.28
CA PHE A 245 -1.68 1.63 11.72
C PHE A 245 -0.70 0.54 11.29
N GLU A 246 -0.94 -0.74 11.62
CA GLU A 246 -0.18 -1.86 11.05
C GLU A 246 -0.55 -2.10 9.59
N GLU A 247 -1.84 -2.02 9.26
CA GLU A 247 -2.38 -2.17 7.92
C GLU A 247 -2.96 -0.83 7.46
N ALA A 248 -2.32 -0.19 6.49
CA ALA A 248 -2.62 1.21 6.17
C ALA A 248 -2.93 1.42 4.69
N VAL A 249 -3.93 2.26 4.43
CA VAL A 249 -4.25 2.80 3.10
C VAL A 249 -3.80 4.26 3.07
N LEU A 250 -2.73 4.56 2.34
CA LEU A 250 -2.35 5.93 2.01
C LEU A 250 -3.27 6.45 0.90
N LEU A 251 -3.82 7.65 1.06
CA LEU A 251 -4.66 8.31 0.05
C LEU A 251 -4.12 9.70 -0.27
N ASP A 252 -4.13 10.06 -1.56
CA ASP A 252 -4.10 11.46 -1.97
C ASP A 252 -5.36 12.19 -1.49
N ALA A 253 -5.20 13.48 -1.16
CA ALA A 253 -6.31 14.31 -0.68
C ALA A 253 -7.46 14.43 -1.70
N ASP A 254 -7.18 14.25 -3.01
CA ASP A 254 -8.15 14.34 -4.10
C ASP A 254 -8.48 13.00 -4.76
N ALA A 255 -8.21 11.88 -4.07
CA ALA A 255 -8.78 10.59 -4.42
C ALA A 255 -10.31 10.60 -4.23
N VAL A 256 -11.03 9.86 -5.09
CA VAL A 256 -12.49 9.70 -4.99
C VAL A 256 -12.82 8.22 -5.05
N PHE A 257 -13.55 7.75 -4.05
CA PHE A 257 -13.98 6.36 -3.94
C PHE A 257 -15.42 6.17 -4.40
N ILE A 258 -15.66 5.05 -5.06
CA ILE A 258 -16.98 4.59 -5.51
C ILE A 258 -17.41 3.35 -4.73
N GLN A 259 -16.45 2.59 -4.19
CA GLN A 259 -16.69 1.56 -3.19
C GLN A 259 -16.02 1.90 -1.86
N LYS A 260 -16.40 1.18 -0.80
CA LYS A 260 -15.78 1.29 0.52
C LYS A 260 -14.26 1.00 0.45
N PRO A 261 -13.37 1.85 1.02
CA PRO A 261 -11.93 1.58 1.08
C PRO A 261 -11.57 0.27 1.78
N GLU A 262 -12.43 -0.24 2.68
CA GLU A 262 -12.29 -1.55 3.31
C GLU A 262 -12.11 -2.69 2.29
N ASN A 263 -12.66 -2.53 1.08
CA ASN A 263 -12.53 -3.51 0.01
C ASN A 263 -11.06 -3.66 -0.47
N LEU A 264 -10.20 -2.66 -0.27
CA LEU A 264 -8.78 -2.74 -0.59
C LEU A 264 -8.08 -3.85 0.22
N PHE A 265 -8.42 -3.97 1.51
CA PHE A 265 -7.88 -5.02 2.38
C PHE A 265 -8.44 -6.42 2.07
N ALA A 266 -9.53 -6.49 1.30
CA ALA A 266 -10.16 -7.74 0.90
C ALA A 266 -9.65 -8.28 -0.44
N GLN A 267 -8.87 -7.50 -1.20
CA GLN A 267 -8.33 -7.95 -2.48
C GLN A 267 -7.27 -9.03 -2.29
N ARG A 268 -7.27 -10.05 -3.17
CA ARG A 268 -6.32 -11.16 -3.13
C ARG A 268 -4.87 -10.67 -3.14
N ALA A 269 -4.56 -9.70 -4.00
CA ALA A 269 -3.24 -9.08 -4.10
C ALA A 269 -2.73 -8.59 -2.72
N TYR A 270 -3.57 -7.86 -1.98
CA TYR A 270 -3.22 -7.39 -0.64
C TYR A 270 -3.09 -8.55 0.36
N ILE A 271 -4.06 -9.47 0.41
CA ILE A 271 -4.06 -10.58 1.37
C ILE A 271 -2.80 -11.45 1.19
N GLU A 272 -2.46 -11.78 -0.05
CA GLU A 272 -1.33 -12.65 -0.36
C GLU A 272 0.01 -11.93 -0.19
N LYS A 273 0.15 -10.71 -0.71
CA LYS A 273 1.44 -10.02 -0.77
C LYS A 273 1.71 -9.08 0.40
N GLY A 274 0.65 -8.51 0.98
CA GLY A 274 0.74 -7.48 2.01
C GLY A 274 1.05 -6.09 1.45
N ALA A 275 1.07 -5.94 0.13
CA ALA A 275 1.22 -4.67 -0.56
C ALA A 275 0.42 -4.71 -1.86
N LEU A 276 -0.51 -3.76 -2.01
CA LEU A 276 -1.30 -3.55 -3.22
C LEU A 276 -1.01 -2.14 -3.77
N LEU A 277 -0.60 -2.11 -5.04
CA LEU A 277 -0.29 -0.89 -5.80
C LEU A 277 -1.23 -0.77 -7.01
N PHE A 278 -1.29 0.41 -7.63
CA PHE A 278 -2.17 0.72 -8.75
C PHE A 278 -1.36 1.21 -9.94
N HIS A 279 -1.72 0.77 -11.14
CA HIS A 279 -0.93 1.06 -12.33
C HIS A 279 -1.23 2.46 -12.86
N ASP A 280 -0.20 3.21 -13.28
CA ASP A 280 -0.42 4.46 -14.04
C ASP A 280 -0.90 4.12 -15.48
N ARG A 281 -0.91 5.11 -16.36
CA ARG A 281 -1.40 4.99 -17.75
C ARG A 281 -0.31 4.43 -18.64
N LEU A 282 -0.71 3.59 -19.59
CA LEU A 282 0.17 3.17 -20.69
C LEU A 282 0.37 4.30 -21.71
N LEU A 283 1.34 5.17 -21.43
CA LEU A 283 1.71 6.32 -22.25
C LEU A 283 3.20 6.32 -22.60
N TRP A 284 3.52 7.04 -23.68
CA TRP A 284 4.88 7.44 -24.05
C TRP A 284 5.91 6.30 -24.10
N GLN A 285 5.53 5.20 -24.75
CA GLN A 285 6.42 4.06 -24.97
C GLN A 285 7.77 4.52 -25.59
N HIS A 286 8.88 4.03 -25.03
CA HIS A 286 10.27 4.36 -25.37
C HIS A 286 10.71 5.81 -25.14
N ALA A 287 9.87 6.69 -24.56
CA ALA A 287 10.22 8.11 -24.41
C ALA A 287 11.31 8.38 -23.35
N PHE A 288 11.50 7.47 -22.39
CA PHE A 288 12.38 7.67 -21.23
C PHE A 288 13.54 6.67 -21.18
N ARG A 289 14.25 6.45 -22.30
CA ARG A 289 15.30 5.40 -22.40
C ARG A 289 16.36 5.46 -21.29
N GLU A 290 16.84 6.65 -20.89
CA GLU A 290 17.82 6.77 -19.78
C GLU A 290 17.27 6.20 -18.47
N ARG A 291 15.98 6.44 -18.15
CA ARG A 291 15.32 5.89 -16.97
C ARG A 291 15.25 4.36 -17.04
N HIS A 292 14.88 3.80 -18.19
CA HIS A 292 14.80 2.35 -18.38
C HIS A 292 16.18 1.67 -18.29
N ASP A 293 17.21 2.27 -18.91
CA ASP A 293 18.58 1.76 -18.81
C ASP A 293 19.07 1.79 -17.36
N TRP A 294 18.74 2.86 -16.62
CA TRP A 294 19.03 2.95 -15.20
C TRP A 294 18.29 1.88 -14.37
N TRP A 295 16.99 1.67 -14.60
CA TRP A 295 16.26 0.58 -13.94
C TRP A 295 16.87 -0.79 -14.25
N LYS A 296 17.28 -1.06 -15.49
CA LYS A 296 17.92 -2.33 -15.88
C LYS A 296 19.27 -2.53 -15.19
N ASP A 297 20.03 -1.46 -14.96
CA ASP A 297 21.27 -1.51 -14.18
C ASP A 297 21.02 -1.74 -12.68
N GLN A 298 19.99 -1.12 -12.11
CA GLN A 298 19.70 -1.20 -10.67
C GLN A 298 18.86 -2.43 -10.28
N ILE A 299 18.00 -2.95 -11.14
CA ILE A 299 17.15 -4.13 -10.90
C ILE A 299 17.83 -5.35 -11.53
N LYS A 300 18.89 -5.84 -10.88
CA LYS A 300 19.69 -6.96 -11.41
C LYS A 300 19.00 -8.32 -11.29
N GLN A 301 17.96 -8.41 -10.47
CA GLN A 301 17.18 -9.63 -10.22
C GLN A 301 15.70 -9.28 -10.14
N PRO A 302 15.02 -9.11 -11.30
CA PRO A 302 13.60 -8.76 -11.33
C PRO A 302 12.74 -9.91 -10.78
N SER A 303 11.76 -9.57 -9.96
CA SER A 303 10.78 -10.48 -9.40
C SER A 303 9.79 -10.99 -10.46
N ALA A 304 8.99 -12.00 -10.09
CA ALA A 304 7.90 -12.47 -10.93
C ALA A 304 6.84 -11.38 -11.17
N GLU A 305 6.67 -10.44 -10.23
CA GLU A 305 5.77 -9.31 -10.39
C GLU A 305 6.33 -8.30 -11.39
N MET A 306 7.62 -7.96 -11.27
CA MET A 306 8.29 -7.04 -12.20
C MET A 306 8.23 -7.55 -13.65
N ASN A 307 8.28 -8.87 -13.86
CA ASN A 307 8.16 -9.46 -15.19
C ASN A 307 6.75 -9.36 -15.83
N LYS A 308 5.74 -8.91 -15.08
CA LYS A 308 4.40 -8.59 -15.62
C LYS A 308 4.28 -7.14 -16.09
N SER A 309 5.14 -6.26 -15.60
CA SER A 309 5.12 -4.83 -15.89
C SER A 309 5.40 -4.55 -17.37
N LEU A 310 4.52 -3.81 -18.03
CA LEU A 310 4.74 -3.31 -19.40
C LEU A 310 5.72 -2.13 -19.41
N VAL A 311 5.85 -1.39 -18.30
CA VAL A 311 6.92 -0.39 -18.14
C VAL A 311 8.29 -1.07 -18.16
N TRP A 312 8.40 -2.24 -17.55
CA TRP A 312 9.63 -3.03 -17.56
C TRP A 312 9.88 -3.76 -18.89
N THR A 313 8.86 -4.44 -19.41
CA THR A 313 9.02 -5.38 -20.53
C THR A 313 8.86 -4.71 -21.90
N GLU A 314 8.15 -3.58 -21.97
CA GLU A 314 7.82 -2.88 -23.22
C GLU A 314 8.21 -1.39 -23.22
N ASP A 315 8.95 -0.93 -22.21
CA ASP A 315 9.45 0.44 -22.05
C ASP A 315 8.36 1.55 -22.06
N TYR A 316 7.20 1.32 -21.42
CA TYR A 316 6.23 2.39 -21.12
C TYR A 316 6.73 3.35 -20.03
N ALA A 317 6.17 4.54 -19.91
CA ALA A 317 6.80 5.61 -19.12
C ALA A 317 6.66 5.52 -17.59
N GLU A 318 5.45 5.28 -17.07
CA GLU A 318 5.10 5.41 -15.65
C GLU A 318 4.38 4.13 -15.20
N GLU A 319 4.84 3.51 -14.10
CA GLU A 319 4.28 2.23 -13.67
C GLU A 319 3.20 2.41 -12.61
N CYS A 320 3.37 3.37 -11.70
CA CYS A 320 2.58 3.45 -10.47
C CYS A 320 1.81 4.76 -10.34
N ASP A 321 0.50 4.66 -10.08
CA ASP A 321 -0.27 5.75 -9.51
C ASP A 321 -0.23 5.66 -7.98
N SER A 322 0.47 6.60 -7.34
CA SER A 322 0.58 6.72 -5.88
C SER A 322 -0.58 7.49 -5.23
N GLY A 323 -1.71 7.64 -5.92
CA GLY A 323 -2.95 8.18 -5.36
C GLY A 323 -3.57 7.30 -4.28
N VAL A 324 -3.36 5.98 -4.38
CA VAL A 324 -3.68 5.00 -3.33
C VAL A 324 -2.52 4.02 -3.20
N VAL A 325 -2.07 3.78 -1.97
CA VAL A 325 -1.08 2.74 -1.66
C VAL A 325 -1.55 1.97 -0.44
N VAL A 326 -1.53 0.64 -0.50
CA VAL A 326 -2.04 -0.21 0.59
C VAL A 326 -0.93 -1.13 1.07
N LEU A 327 -0.47 -0.96 2.32
CA LEU A 327 0.64 -1.76 2.88
C LEU A 327 0.29 -2.36 4.25
N ASN A 328 0.80 -3.57 4.48
CA ASN A 328 0.85 -4.23 5.77
C ASN A 328 2.26 -4.09 6.37
N LYS A 329 2.45 -3.10 7.26
CA LYS A 329 3.72 -2.84 7.96
C LYS A 329 4.05 -3.89 9.03
N ALA A 330 3.10 -4.75 9.42
CA ALA A 330 3.39 -5.86 10.34
C ALA A 330 4.26 -6.94 9.66
N ARG A 331 4.28 -7.01 8.32
CA ARG A 331 5.20 -7.88 7.58
C ARG A 331 6.58 -7.24 7.53
N VAL A 332 7.57 -7.92 8.11
CA VAL A 332 8.96 -7.43 8.19
C VAL A 332 9.52 -7.02 6.83
N SER A 333 9.30 -7.81 5.77
CA SER A 333 9.77 -7.46 4.42
C SER A 333 9.09 -6.20 3.91
N THR A 334 7.76 -6.10 4.00
CA THR A 334 7.00 -4.90 3.60
C THR A 334 7.44 -3.65 4.35
N LEU A 335 7.68 -3.74 5.66
CA LEU A 335 8.21 -2.62 6.44
C LEU A 335 9.59 -2.18 5.95
N VAL A 336 10.50 -3.12 5.70
CA VAL A 336 11.84 -2.82 5.20
C VAL A 336 11.80 -2.26 3.77
N GLY A 337 10.89 -2.75 2.93
CA GLY A 337 10.58 -2.14 1.65
C GLY A 337 10.11 -0.70 1.80
N LEU A 338 9.19 -0.42 2.74
CA LEU A 338 8.73 0.95 3.03
C LEU A 338 9.86 1.86 3.56
N LEU A 339 10.80 1.34 4.34
CA LEU A 339 12.01 2.10 4.73
C LEU A 339 12.86 2.45 3.50
N HIS A 340 12.95 1.54 2.53
CA HIS A 340 13.62 1.83 1.26
C HIS A 340 12.84 2.85 0.42
N VAL A 341 11.51 2.80 0.38
CA VAL A 341 10.68 3.85 -0.26
C VAL A 341 10.95 5.21 0.41
N ALA A 342 10.95 5.27 1.74
CA ALA A 342 11.24 6.50 2.49
C ALA A 342 12.67 7.01 2.23
N TRP A 343 13.67 6.12 2.13
CA TRP A 343 15.03 6.48 1.76
C TRP A 343 15.10 7.17 0.39
N GLN A 344 14.41 6.63 -0.61
CA GLN A 344 14.32 7.24 -1.95
C GLN A 344 13.68 8.64 -1.93
N ASN A 345 12.86 8.92 -0.92
CA ASN A 345 12.20 10.22 -0.72
C ASN A 345 12.93 11.14 0.28
N THR A 346 14.12 10.76 0.78
CA THR A 346 15.00 11.71 1.50
C THR A 346 15.51 12.79 0.55
N TYR A 347 15.84 13.99 1.07
CA TYR A 347 16.13 15.16 0.22
C TYR A 347 17.25 14.91 -0.78
N ASP A 348 18.41 14.44 -0.32
CA ASP A 348 19.55 14.26 -1.20
C ASP A 348 19.28 13.18 -2.27
N VAL A 349 18.60 12.09 -1.90
CA VAL A 349 18.32 10.98 -2.84
C VAL A 349 17.26 11.38 -3.87
N ARG A 350 16.20 12.08 -3.45
CA ARG A 350 15.12 12.47 -4.37
C ARG A 350 15.55 13.56 -5.35
N GLU A 351 16.32 14.54 -4.88
CA GLU A 351 16.79 15.65 -5.72
C GLU A 351 17.92 15.24 -6.68
N GLU A 352 18.72 14.23 -6.30
CA GLU A 352 19.75 13.67 -7.16
C GLU A 352 19.17 12.67 -8.17
N VAL A 353 18.27 11.76 -7.74
CA VAL A 353 17.88 10.59 -8.53
C VAL A 353 16.37 10.45 -8.68
N THR A 354 15.64 10.23 -7.58
CA THR A 354 14.25 9.74 -7.65
C THR A 354 13.34 10.68 -8.44
N TYR A 355 13.39 11.99 -8.19
CA TYR A 355 12.52 12.97 -8.85
C TYR A 355 13.12 13.51 -10.16
N ARG A 356 14.42 13.23 -10.41
CA ARG A 356 15.08 13.54 -11.69
C ARG A 356 14.77 12.50 -12.74
N LEU A 357 14.78 11.23 -12.33
CA LEU A 357 14.46 10.12 -13.21
C LEU A 357 12.95 9.92 -13.28
N GLY A 358 12.21 9.98 -12.17
CA GLY A 358 10.76 9.75 -12.12
C GLY A 358 9.90 11.03 -12.12
N HIS A 359 8.63 10.88 -11.76
CA HIS A 359 7.70 11.98 -11.52
C HIS A 359 7.24 11.96 -10.06
N GLY A 360 7.95 12.70 -9.20
CA GLY A 360 7.67 12.69 -7.76
C GLY A 360 7.96 11.33 -7.13
N ASP A 361 7.13 10.93 -6.17
CA ASP A 361 7.28 9.72 -5.36
C ASP A 361 6.83 8.43 -6.07
N LYS A 362 6.06 8.53 -7.15
CA LYS A 362 5.34 7.41 -7.79
C LYS A 362 6.14 6.12 -7.95
N GLU A 363 7.28 6.23 -8.64
CA GLU A 363 8.11 5.06 -8.97
C GLU A 363 8.86 4.52 -7.74
N SER A 364 9.00 5.31 -6.67
CA SER A 364 9.72 4.87 -5.48
C SER A 364 9.02 3.74 -4.73
N TRP A 365 7.69 3.66 -4.83
CA TRP A 365 6.86 2.66 -4.13
C TRP A 365 7.20 1.24 -4.57
N TRP A 366 7.01 0.93 -5.85
CA TRP A 366 7.32 -0.41 -6.36
C TRP A 366 8.83 -0.66 -6.37
N LEU A 367 9.65 0.35 -6.69
CA LEU A 367 11.10 0.17 -6.77
C LEU A 367 11.70 -0.15 -5.40
N GLY A 368 11.23 0.50 -4.34
CA GLY A 368 11.68 0.21 -2.97
C GLY A 368 11.26 -1.18 -2.50
N LEU A 369 10.03 -1.60 -2.83
CA LEU A 369 9.54 -2.94 -2.53
C LEU A 369 10.33 -4.01 -3.32
N GLU A 370 10.53 -3.83 -4.62
CA GLU A 370 11.25 -4.73 -5.52
C GLU A 370 12.73 -4.91 -5.12
N LEU A 371 13.45 -3.79 -4.96
CA LEU A 371 14.86 -3.81 -4.55
C LEU A 371 15.00 -4.35 -3.12
N GLY A 372 14.09 -3.99 -2.22
CA GLY A 372 14.02 -4.50 -0.85
C GLY A 372 13.64 -5.99 -0.74
N GLY A 373 13.22 -6.63 -1.83
CA GLY A 373 12.79 -8.03 -1.84
C GLY A 373 11.45 -8.27 -1.16
N SER A 374 10.60 -7.24 -1.09
CA SER A 374 9.24 -7.33 -0.57
C SER A 374 8.33 -8.01 -1.59
N SER A 375 7.29 -8.69 -1.11
CA SER A 375 6.19 -9.11 -1.97
C SER A 375 5.22 -7.96 -2.17
N TYR A 376 4.83 -7.70 -3.41
CA TYR A 376 3.81 -6.75 -3.81
C TYR A 376 3.08 -7.28 -5.05
N GLU A 377 1.92 -6.71 -5.34
CA GLU A 377 1.17 -6.97 -6.57
C GLU A 377 0.44 -5.69 -6.96
N PHE A 378 0.47 -5.38 -8.26
CA PHE A 378 -0.34 -4.31 -8.81
C PHE A 378 -1.78 -4.79 -9.05
N GLU A 379 -2.71 -3.85 -9.16
CA GLU A 379 -4.02 -4.15 -9.73
C GLU A 379 -3.87 -4.81 -11.12
N ALA A 380 -4.86 -5.59 -11.55
CA ALA A 380 -4.74 -6.39 -12.78
C ALA A 380 -4.66 -5.55 -14.07
N HIS A 381 -5.23 -4.35 -14.06
CA HIS A 381 -5.37 -3.49 -15.22
C HIS A 381 -4.48 -2.26 -15.09
N TYR A 382 -3.93 -1.78 -16.21
CA TYR A 382 -3.36 -0.43 -16.24
C TYR A 382 -4.46 0.62 -16.05
N GLY A 383 -4.06 1.84 -15.68
CA GLY A 383 -4.99 2.93 -15.36
C GLY A 383 -6.17 3.00 -16.33
N SER A 384 -7.38 3.00 -15.80
CA SER A 384 -8.64 3.09 -16.55
C SER A 384 -9.06 4.55 -16.73
N MET A 385 -9.98 4.79 -17.66
CA MET A 385 -10.55 6.11 -17.91
C MET A 385 -11.97 6.19 -17.37
N LEU A 386 -12.29 7.26 -16.62
CA LEU A 386 -13.64 7.60 -16.17
C LEU A 386 -13.97 9.02 -16.60
N GLY A 387 -15.03 9.23 -17.38
CA GLY A 387 -15.32 10.54 -17.95
C GLY A 387 -16.60 10.62 -18.78
N TRP A 388 -16.54 11.46 -19.80
CA TRP A 388 -17.65 11.73 -20.72
C TRP A 388 -17.39 11.09 -22.08
N GLY A 389 -18.45 10.52 -22.65
CA GLY A 389 -18.38 9.80 -23.92
C GLY A 389 -18.48 10.74 -25.11
N GLU A 390 -17.70 10.47 -26.15
CA GLU A 390 -17.90 10.99 -27.51
C GLU A 390 -18.45 9.86 -28.40
N GLY A 391 -19.51 10.14 -29.15
CA GLY A 391 -20.19 9.20 -30.06
C GLY A 391 -21.71 9.40 -30.11
N ASP A 392 -22.40 8.60 -30.93
CA ASP A 392 -23.87 8.57 -30.98
C ASP A 392 -24.43 7.81 -29.77
N LYS A 393 -25.66 8.17 -29.34
CA LYS A 393 -26.32 7.50 -28.19
C LYS A 393 -26.38 5.98 -28.40
N GLY A 394 -25.68 5.23 -27.55
CA GLY A 394 -25.58 3.77 -27.61
C GLY A 394 -24.33 3.23 -28.32
N ASN A 395 -23.48 4.10 -28.89
CA ASN A 395 -22.22 3.75 -29.53
C ASN A 395 -21.10 4.72 -29.15
N VAL A 396 -20.78 4.80 -27.85
CA VAL A 396 -19.65 5.59 -27.35
C VAL A 396 -18.36 4.84 -27.64
N THR A 397 -17.47 5.47 -28.42
CA THR A 397 -16.19 4.87 -28.86
C THR A 397 -14.97 5.46 -28.16
N LYS A 398 -15.17 6.58 -27.45
CA LYS A 398 -14.11 7.35 -26.79
C LYS A 398 -14.65 7.94 -25.50
N VAL A 399 -13.88 7.83 -24.42
CA VAL A 399 -14.17 8.48 -23.13
C VAL A 399 -13.02 9.41 -22.79
N CYS A 400 -13.33 10.65 -22.40
CA CYS A 400 -12.34 11.69 -22.09
C CYS A 400 -12.53 12.27 -20.69
N SER A 401 -11.42 12.53 -20.00
CA SER A 401 -11.40 13.14 -18.67
C SER A 401 -10.01 13.68 -18.28
N PHE A 402 -9.93 14.28 -17.10
CA PHE A 402 -8.69 14.69 -16.43
C PHE A 402 -8.18 13.67 -15.42
N VAL A 403 -8.98 12.63 -15.15
CA VAL A 403 -8.76 11.67 -14.08
C VAL A 403 -8.20 10.35 -14.60
N ILE A 404 -7.64 9.57 -13.69
CA ILE A 404 -7.26 8.17 -13.88
C ILE A 404 -8.08 7.35 -12.88
N ALA A 405 -8.66 6.25 -13.35
CA ALA A 405 -9.56 5.39 -12.59
C ALA A 405 -8.98 3.99 -12.41
N HIS A 406 -9.45 3.30 -11.39
CA HIS A 406 -8.92 2.00 -10.97
C HIS A 406 -10.05 1.06 -10.60
N THR A 407 -9.84 -0.24 -10.78
CA THR A 407 -10.84 -1.28 -10.55
C THR A 407 -10.43 -2.22 -9.41
N ASP A 408 -11.41 -2.91 -8.85
CA ASP A 408 -11.14 -4.07 -7.98
C ASP A 408 -10.81 -5.33 -8.80
N GLU A 409 -10.46 -6.41 -8.11
CA GLU A 409 -10.18 -7.74 -8.71
C GLU A 409 -11.37 -8.39 -9.43
N LYS A 410 -12.56 -7.76 -9.41
CA LYS A 410 -13.79 -8.22 -10.08
C LYS A 410 -14.17 -7.29 -11.24
N ASP A 411 -13.23 -6.47 -11.69
CA ASP A 411 -13.34 -5.53 -12.79
C ASP A 411 -14.47 -4.51 -12.56
N LYS A 412 -14.68 -4.12 -11.29
CA LYS A 412 -15.62 -3.05 -10.91
C LYS A 412 -14.87 -1.79 -10.53
N LEU A 413 -15.40 -0.66 -10.93
CA LEU A 413 -14.84 0.64 -10.62
C LEU A 413 -14.73 0.82 -9.10
N LEU A 414 -13.53 1.14 -8.62
CA LEU A 414 -13.20 1.18 -7.20
C LEU A 414 -12.97 2.61 -6.73
N TRP A 415 -12.02 3.30 -7.37
CA TRP A 415 -11.63 4.67 -7.05
C TRP A 415 -11.02 5.35 -8.28
N TYR A 416 -10.85 6.67 -8.22
CA TYR A 416 -10.12 7.43 -9.24
C TYR A 416 -9.39 8.63 -8.62
N ASN A 417 -8.29 9.06 -9.23
CA ASN A 417 -7.52 10.22 -8.81
C ASN A 417 -7.90 11.46 -9.64
N GLY A 418 -8.19 12.59 -8.99
CA GLY A 418 -8.38 13.87 -9.68
C GLY A 418 -9.58 14.71 -9.23
N SER A 419 -10.10 14.48 -8.02
CA SER A 419 -11.23 15.19 -7.38
C SER A 419 -12.61 14.96 -8.00
N LEU A 420 -13.66 15.44 -7.32
CA LEU A 420 -15.04 15.43 -7.82
C LEU A 420 -15.32 16.54 -8.85
N LEU A 421 -14.37 17.44 -9.09
CA LEU A 421 -14.49 18.51 -10.08
C LEU A 421 -14.23 17.96 -11.48
N LYS A 422 -14.97 18.47 -12.46
CA LYS A 422 -14.74 18.15 -13.87
C LYS A 422 -13.36 18.58 -14.32
N ASN A 423 -12.94 19.79 -13.95
CA ASN A 423 -11.60 20.27 -14.20
C ASN A 423 -11.13 21.17 -13.05
N LYS A 424 -10.43 20.58 -12.09
CA LYS A 424 -9.93 21.28 -10.89
C LYS A 424 -8.97 22.46 -11.16
N ARG A 425 -8.40 22.55 -12.37
CA ARG A 425 -7.43 23.59 -12.75
C ARG A 425 -8.10 24.83 -13.33
N VAL A 426 -9.07 24.65 -14.22
CA VAL A 426 -9.68 25.77 -14.96
C VAL A 426 -11.07 26.15 -14.44
N ASP A 427 -11.77 25.21 -13.79
CA ASP A 427 -13.10 25.40 -13.24
C ASP A 427 -13.18 24.84 -11.82
N PRO A 428 -12.70 25.59 -10.82
CA PRO A 428 -12.59 25.11 -9.45
C PRO A 428 -13.94 24.89 -8.77
N ASP A 429 -15.06 25.27 -9.37
CA ASP A 429 -16.42 25.08 -8.82
C ASP A 429 -17.31 24.19 -9.73
N GLY A 430 -16.76 23.73 -10.87
CA GLY A 430 -17.44 22.90 -11.86
C GLY A 430 -17.51 21.43 -11.48
N TYR A 431 -18.58 21.04 -10.79
CA TYR A 431 -18.89 19.64 -10.50
C TYR A 431 -19.73 19.01 -11.60
N GLU A 432 -19.34 17.82 -12.06
CA GLU A 432 -20.13 17.05 -13.03
C GLU A 432 -19.89 15.56 -12.83
N VAL A 433 -20.97 14.78 -12.89
CA VAL A 433 -20.89 13.32 -12.75
C VAL A 433 -20.42 12.74 -14.09
N PRO A 434 -19.33 11.95 -14.13
CA PRO A 434 -18.95 11.22 -15.33
C PRO A 434 -20.04 10.22 -15.73
N GLU A 435 -20.07 9.84 -17.00
CA GLU A 435 -21.14 9.00 -17.55
C GLU A 435 -20.65 7.60 -17.93
N TYR A 436 -19.41 7.52 -18.39
CA TYR A 436 -18.82 6.32 -18.97
C TYR A 436 -17.42 6.08 -18.43
N TRP A 437 -16.98 4.83 -18.51
CA TRP A 437 -15.62 4.45 -18.22
C TRP A 437 -15.13 3.33 -19.13
N MET A 438 -13.81 3.21 -19.26
CA MET A 438 -13.12 2.27 -20.13
C MET A 438 -11.91 1.69 -19.41
N MET A 439 -11.63 0.40 -19.62
CA MET A 439 -10.46 -0.33 -19.13
C MET A 439 -9.76 -1.00 -20.31
N ASP A 440 -8.46 -1.25 -20.20
CA ASP A 440 -7.66 -1.94 -21.23
C ASP A 440 -7.75 -1.32 -22.64
N GLY A 441 -8.06 -0.03 -22.71
CA GLY A 441 -8.09 0.73 -23.95
C GLY A 441 -6.79 1.47 -24.21
N LYS A 442 -6.72 2.07 -25.40
CA LYS A 442 -5.58 2.90 -25.80
C LYS A 442 -5.68 4.29 -25.19
N TRP A 443 -4.68 4.70 -24.42
CA TRP A 443 -4.58 6.04 -23.86
C TRP A 443 -4.10 7.07 -24.88
N HIS A 444 -4.76 8.23 -24.89
CA HIS A 444 -4.41 9.42 -25.65
C HIS A 444 -4.23 10.59 -24.70
N LYS A 445 -3.01 11.07 -24.54
CA LYS A 445 -2.70 12.18 -23.63
C LYS A 445 -3.17 13.51 -24.21
N GLY A 446 -3.83 14.33 -23.38
CA GLY A 446 -4.15 15.72 -23.72
C GLY A 446 -2.89 16.55 -24.04
N ARG A 447 -3.00 17.55 -24.92
CA ARG A 447 -1.84 18.33 -25.41
C ARG A 447 -1.20 19.17 -24.30
N THR A 448 -2.03 19.73 -23.43
CA THR A 448 -1.62 20.51 -22.27
C THR A 448 -2.21 19.91 -20.99
N LYS A 449 -1.82 20.46 -19.84
CA LYS A 449 -2.43 20.07 -18.55
C LYS A 449 -3.89 20.52 -18.40
N ASP A 450 -4.37 21.37 -19.31
CA ASP A 450 -5.73 21.91 -19.31
C ASP A 450 -6.63 21.17 -20.33
N ASP A 451 -6.05 20.25 -21.12
CA ASP A 451 -6.77 19.38 -22.05
C ASP A 451 -7.06 18.00 -21.45
N MET A 452 -8.26 17.47 -21.72
CA MET A 452 -8.60 16.10 -21.32
C MET A 452 -7.70 15.08 -22.02
N SER A 453 -7.39 14.01 -21.30
CA SER A 453 -6.88 12.78 -21.89
C SER A 453 -8.06 11.87 -22.22
N CYS A 454 -7.87 10.92 -23.14
CA CYS A 454 -8.95 10.06 -23.59
C CYS A 454 -8.50 8.61 -23.69
N MET A 455 -9.47 7.69 -23.68
CA MET A 455 -9.28 6.28 -23.98
C MET A 455 -10.15 5.86 -25.15
N THR A 456 -9.62 5.01 -26.04
CA THR A 456 -10.35 4.40 -27.17
C THR A 456 -10.05 2.90 -27.26
N ASP A 457 -10.53 2.25 -28.32
CA ASP A 457 -10.14 0.89 -28.73
C ASP A 457 -10.58 -0.24 -27.76
N THR A 458 -11.54 0.05 -26.90
CA THR A 458 -12.22 -0.90 -26.00
C THR A 458 -13.69 -0.50 -25.84
N ALA A 459 -14.50 -1.32 -25.18
CA ALA A 459 -15.90 -1.02 -24.95
C ALA A 459 -16.08 0.04 -23.86
N ALA A 460 -16.80 1.12 -24.18
CA ALA A 460 -17.26 2.08 -23.17
C ALA A 460 -18.38 1.46 -22.32
N ARG A 461 -18.20 1.50 -21.01
CA ARG A 461 -19.16 1.00 -20.02
C ARG A 461 -19.89 2.20 -19.42
N GLU A 462 -21.21 2.21 -19.48
CA GLU A 462 -21.99 3.23 -18.78
C GLU A 462 -21.91 2.98 -17.27
N LEU A 463 -21.74 4.05 -16.49
CA LEU A 463 -21.87 3.94 -15.04
C LEU A 463 -23.26 3.46 -14.66
N THR A 464 -23.30 2.49 -13.76
CA THR A 464 -24.53 1.97 -13.18
C THR A 464 -25.29 3.06 -12.42
N THR A 465 -26.58 2.84 -12.20
CA THR A 465 -27.39 3.75 -11.37
C THR A 465 -26.81 3.91 -9.96
N GLY A 466 -26.20 2.84 -9.41
CA GLY A 466 -25.54 2.86 -8.10
C GLY A 466 -24.29 3.75 -8.08
N GLU A 467 -23.39 3.59 -9.04
CA GLU A 467 -22.16 4.39 -9.15
C GLU A 467 -22.48 5.87 -9.38
N LYS A 468 -23.42 6.17 -10.30
CA LYS A 468 -23.89 7.55 -10.53
C LYS A 468 -24.50 8.16 -9.25
N ARG A 469 -25.22 7.37 -8.44
CA ARG A 469 -25.78 7.85 -7.17
C ARG A 469 -24.67 8.18 -6.16
N VAL A 470 -23.68 7.31 -5.98
CA VAL A 470 -22.54 7.56 -5.09
C VAL A 470 -21.84 8.86 -5.47
N LEU A 471 -21.53 9.05 -6.76
CA LEU A 471 -20.85 10.27 -7.23
C LEU A 471 -21.69 11.53 -7.03
N ARG A 472 -23.01 11.48 -7.29
CA ARG A 472 -23.91 12.62 -7.02
C ARG A 472 -23.94 12.98 -5.54
N GLU A 473 -24.08 11.98 -4.67
CA GLU A 473 -24.11 12.19 -3.22
C GLU A 473 -22.76 12.73 -2.70
N SER A 474 -21.64 12.26 -3.26
CA SER A 474 -20.29 12.78 -2.96
C SER A 474 -20.13 14.22 -3.43
N ILE A 475 -20.63 14.58 -4.62
CA ILE A 475 -20.65 15.97 -5.11
C ILE A 475 -21.48 16.86 -4.18
N ASP A 476 -22.67 16.41 -3.76
CA ASP A 476 -23.52 17.18 -2.86
C ASP A 476 -22.87 17.35 -1.47
N ALA A 477 -22.13 16.35 -0.99
CA ALA A 477 -21.31 16.44 0.20
C ALA A 477 -20.16 17.45 0.02
N ALA A 478 -19.43 17.39 -1.09
CA ALA A 478 -18.32 18.29 -1.40
C ALA A 478 -18.76 19.76 -1.47
N LYS A 479 -19.93 20.04 -2.09
CA LYS A 479 -20.52 21.40 -2.10
C LYS A 479 -20.82 21.93 -0.69
N LYS A 480 -21.27 21.06 0.22
CA LYS A 480 -21.48 21.44 1.63
C LYS A 480 -20.15 21.71 2.34
N VAL A 481 -19.13 20.91 2.07
CA VAL A 481 -17.77 21.13 2.58
C VAL A 481 -17.23 22.48 2.11
N ASP A 482 -17.35 22.79 0.81
CA ASP A 482 -16.90 24.09 0.28
C ASP A 482 -17.58 25.27 0.96
N LYS A 483 -18.88 25.18 1.21
CA LYS A 483 -19.62 26.19 1.95
C LYS A 483 -19.12 26.30 3.39
N ALA A 484 -18.94 25.17 4.08
CA ALA A 484 -18.48 25.13 5.47
C ALA A 484 -17.08 25.74 5.61
N LEU A 485 -16.14 25.35 4.75
CA LEU A 485 -14.77 25.86 4.76
C LEU A 485 -14.70 27.37 4.47
N LYS A 486 -15.63 27.94 3.68
CA LYS A 486 -15.74 29.39 3.47
C LYS A 486 -16.32 30.14 4.68
N THR A 487 -17.07 29.45 5.56
CA THR A 487 -17.78 30.08 6.69
C THR A 487 -17.00 29.99 8.00
N ILE A 488 -16.10 29.01 8.12
CA ILE A 488 -15.20 28.86 9.26
C ILE A 488 -13.92 29.65 8.93
N GLU A 489 -13.94 30.96 9.19
CA GLU A 489 -12.75 31.83 9.20
C GLU A 489 -12.03 31.79 10.55
#